data_AF-A0A934Y715-F1
#
_entry.id   AF-A0A934Y715-F1
#
_cell.length_a   1.000
_cell.length_b   1.000
_cell.length_c   1.000
_cell.angle_alpha   90.00
_cell.angle_beta   90.00
_cell.angle_gamma   90.00
#
_symmetry.space_group_name_H-M   'P 1'
#
loop_
_entity.id
_entity.type
_entity.pdbx_description
1 polymer ?
#
loop_
_entity_poly.entity_id
_entity_poly.type
_entity_poly.pdbx_seq_one_letter_code
_entity_poly.pdbx_strand_id
1 'polypeptide(L)' 'MKSQDIFIAHPQTIEQVSALKAFMQALKIKFEISKVENYDLDFVAKIEESKKQIAEGNFTEVKADNIKSFIDSL' A
#
# COMPACT_ATOMS: atom_id res chain seq x y z
N MET A 1 -14.65 32.10 -1.63
CA MET A 1 -13.38 31.51 -2.13
C MET A 1 -13.76 30.40 -3.10
N LYS A 2 -13.12 30.30 -4.28
CA LYS A 2 -13.36 29.17 -5.19
C LYS A 2 -12.77 27.90 -4.54
N SER A 3 -13.56 26.84 -4.40
CA SER A 3 -13.05 25.52 -3.98
C SER A 3 -11.96 25.07 -4.95
N GLN A 4 -10.86 24.54 -4.44
CA GLN A 4 -9.88 23.82 -5.25
C GLN A 4 -10.25 22.35 -5.17
N ASP A 5 -10.89 21.82 -6.21
CA ASP A 5 -11.25 20.42 -6.27
C ASP A 5 -10.02 19.60 -6.69
N ILE A 6 -9.64 18.63 -5.85
CA ILE A 6 -8.48 17.75 -6.08
C ILE A 6 -8.99 16.42 -6.64
N PHE A 7 -8.42 16.00 -7.77
CA PHE A 7 -8.75 14.73 -8.41
C PHE A 7 -7.59 13.74 -8.27
N ILE A 8 -7.88 12.54 -7.76
CA ILE A 8 -6.92 11.43 -7.63
C ILE A 8 -7.33 10.31 -8.58
N ALA A 9 -6.40 9.86 -9.44
CA ALA A 9 -6.62 8.77 -10.38
C ALA A 9 -5.83 7.53 -9.96
N HIS A 10 -6.44 6.34 -10.08
CA HIS A 10 -5.84 5.05 -9.76
C HIS A 10 -5.67 4.18 -11.02
N PRO A 11 -4.75 4.53 -11.94
CA PRO A 11 -4.50 3.72 -13.13
C PRO A 11 -3.93 2.35 -12.76
N GLN A 12 -4.38 1.30 -13.46
CA GLN A 12 -3.97 -0.10 -13.21
C GLN A 12 -2.91 -0.59 -14.19
N THR A 13 -2.70 0.11 -15.31
CA THR A 13 -1.74 -0.29 -16.36
C THR A 13 -0.82 0.85 -16.77
N ILE A 14 0.32 0.52 -17.38
CA ILE A 14 1.31 1.48 -17.86
C ILE A 14 0.73 2.37 -18.97
N GLU A 15 -0.14 1.80 -19.82
CA GLU A 15 -0.83 2.49 -20.88
C GLU A 15 -1.79 3.55 -20.32
N GLN A 16 -2.53 3.22 -19.25
CA GLN A 16 -3.42 4.18 -18.58
C GLN A 16 -2.65 5.35 -17.97
N VAL A 17 -1.51 5.09 -17.32
CA VAL A 17 -0.62 6.14 -16.80
C VAL A 17 -0.12 7.04 -17.92
N SER A 18 0.30 6.44 -19.03
CA SER A 18 0.85 7.16 -20.18
C SER A 18 -0.21 8.04 -20.85
N ALA A 19 -1.44 7.52 -21.00
CA ALA A 19 -2.57 8.27 -21.54
C ALA A 19 -2.93 9.46 -20.64
N LEU A 20 -3.11 9.24 -19.33
CA LEU A 20 -3.42 10.30 -18.37
C LEU A 20 -2.37 11.41 -18.39
N LYS A 21 -1.08 11.04 -18.40
CA LYS A 21 0.03 11.98 -18.48
C LYS A 21 -0.07 12.85 -19.75
N ALA A 22 -0.31 12.24 -20.90
CA ALA A 22 -0.44 12.95 -22.17
C ALA A 22 -1.64 13.92 -22.16
N PHE A 23 -2.80 13.49 -21.64
CA PHE A 23 -3.98 14.35 -21.53
C PHE A 23 -3.74 15.54 -20.60
N MET A 24 -3.17 15.33 -19.42
CA MET A 24 -2.89 16.42 -18.47
C MET A 24 -1.90 17.44 -19.05
N GLN A 25 -0.87 16.97 -19.75
CA GLN A 25 0.10 17.83 -20.45
C GLN A 25 -0.55 18.62 -21.58
N ALA A 26 -1.38 17.97 -22.42
CA ALA A 26 -2.09 18.62 -23.52
C ALA A 26 -3.00 19.76 -23.03
N LEU A 27 -3.65 19.56 -21.89
CA LEU A 27 -4.51 20.56 -21.23
C LEU A 27 -3.72 21.58 -20.40
N LYS A 28 -2.38 21.49 -20.35
CA LYS A 28 -1.51 22.34 -19.53
C LYS A 28 -1.89 22.36 -18.04
N ILE A 29 -2.45 21.26 -17.55
CA ILE A 29 -2.80 21.09 -16.14
C ILE A 29 -1.52 20.72 -15.39
N LYS A 30 -1.25 21.40 -14.26
CA LYS A 30 -0.17 21.00 -13.36
C LYS A 30 -0.61 19.76 -12.59
N PHE A 31 0.27 18.76 -12.53
CA PHE A 31 0.00 17.51 -11.85
C PHE A 31 1.24 16.97 -11.17
N GLU A 32 1.01 16.08 -10.21
CA GLU A 32 2.04 15.38 -9.46
C GLU A 32 1.79 13.88 -9.59
N ILE A 33 2.86 13.12 -9.79
CA ILE A 33 2.78 11.65 -9.74
C ILE A 33 3.24 11.23 -8.36
N SER A 34 2.28 11.01 -7.47
CA SER A 34 2.54 10.34 -6.21
C SER A 34 2.86 8.88 -6.51
N LYS A 35 4.14 8.51 -6.45
CA LYS A 35 4.52 7.11 -6.27
C LYS A 35 4.07 6.74 -4.87
N VAL A 36 2.82 6.31 -4.73
CA VAL A 36 2.43 5.52 -3.57
C VAL A 36 3.21 4.23 -3.77
N GLU A 37 4.35 4.11 -3.11
CA GLU A 37 5.04 2.83 -3.05
C GLU A 37 4.01 1.83 -2.53
N ASN A 38 3.73 0.81 -3.35
CA ASN A 38 2.86 -0.29 -3.01
C ASN A 38 3.49 -0.98 -1.81
N TYR A 39 3.01 -0.62 -0.62
CA TYR A 39 3.58 -0.96 0.68
C TYR A 39 5.04 -0.50 0.88
N ASP A 40 5.31 -0.04 2.10
CA ASP A 40 6.66 0.27 2.56
C ASP A 40 7.58 -0.96 2.42
N LEU A 41 8.80 -0.80 1.92
CA LEU A 41 9.72 -1.92 1.67
C LEU A 41 10.06 -2.69 2.96
N ASP A 42 10.14 -2.01 4.11
CA ASP A 42 10.37 -2.66 5.41
C ASP A 42 9.14 -3.46 5.84
N PHE A 43 7.93 -3.00 5.48
CA PHE A 43 6.70 -3.78 5.67
C PHE A 43 6.73 -5.06 4.82
N VAL A 44 7.08 -4.97 3.53
CA VAL A 44 7.19 -6.15 2.66
C VAL A 44 8.24 -7.14 3.18
N ALA A 45 9.40 -6.64 3.63
CA ALA A 45 10.46 -7.48 4.20
C ALA A 45 9.98 -8.25 5.45
N LYS A 46 9.26 -7.60 6.37
CA LYS A 46 8.69 -8.24 7.56
C LYS A 46 7.67 -9.34 7.22
N ILE A 47 6.86 -9.13 6.18
CA ILE A 47 5.89 -10.13 5.74
C ILE A 47 6.60 -11.35 5.15
N GLU A 48 7.63 -11.15 4.33
CA GLU A 48 8.43 -12.26 3.79
C GLU A 48 9.18 -13.03 4.89
N GLU A 49 9.72 -12.32 5.89
CA GLU A 49 10.31 -12.95 7.07
C GLU A 49 9.27 -13.80 7.84
N SER A 50 8.08 -13.25 8.08
CA SER A 50 6.99 -13.97 8.75
C SER A 50 6.59 -15.25 8.00
N LYS A 51 6.47 -15.20 6.67
CA LYS A 51 6.20 -16.38 5.85
C LYS A 51 7.27 -17.46 6.01
N LYS A 52 8.54 -17.05 6.03
CA LYS A 52 9.68 -17.96 6.25
C LYS A 52 9.61 -18.61 7.63
N GLN A 53 9.35 -17.81 8.68
CA GLN A 53 9.20 -18.32 10.05
C GLN A 53 8.07 -19.35 10.15
N ILE A 54 6.92 -19.11 9.53
CA ILE A 54 5.81 -20.08 9.48
C ILE A 54 6.25 -21.39 8.78
N ALA A 55 6.94 -21.29 7.64
CA ALA A 55 7.43 -22.46 6.91
C ALA A 55 8.47 -23.28 7.69
N GLU A 56 9.27 -22.62 8.52
CA GLU A 56 10.26 -23.24 9.41
C GLU A 56 9.65 -23.75 10.73
N GLY A 57 8.35 -23.53 10.97
CA GLY A 57 7.67 -23.91 12.21
C GLY A 57 7.91 -22.95 13.39
N ASN A 58 8.51 -21.78 13.13
CA ASN A 58 8.80 -20.74 14.10
C ASN A 58 7.58 -19.81 14.29
N PHE A 59 6.46 -20.36 14.79
CA PHE A 59 5.25 -19.57 15.09
C PHE A 59 4.61 -19.99 16.41
N THR A 60 3.83 -19.09 17.01
CA THR A 60 2.99 -19.39 18.17
C THR A 60 1.54 -19.41 17.73
N GLU A 61 0.85 -20.53 17.93
CA GLU A 61 -0.58 -20.64 17.69
C GLU A 61 -1.35 -20.09 18.89
N VAL A 62 -2.22 -19.10 18.64
CA VAL A 62 -3.09 -18.51 19.66
C VAL A 62 -4.53 -18.66 19.21
N LYS A 63 -5.35 -19.30 20.05
CA LYS A 63 -6.79 -19.43 19.79
C LYS A 63 -7.45 -18.05 19.86
N ALA A 64 -8.44 -17.82 19.00
CA ALA A 64 -9.16 -16.55 18.91
C ALA A 64 -9.67 -16.04 20.27
N ASP A 65 -10.25 -16.94 21.06
CA ASP A 65 -10.78 -16.64 22.40
C ASP A 65 -9.72 -16.14 23.39
N ASN A 66 -8.44 -16.46 23.14
CA ASN A 66 -7.32 -16.14 24.02
C ASN A 66 -6.45 -14.98 23.52
N ILE A 67 -6.74 -14.39 22.35
CA ILE A 67 -5.91 -13.35 21.73
C ILE A 67 -5.68 -12.18 22.70
N LYS A 68 -6.74 -11.71 23.38
CA LYS A 68 -6.63 -10.59 24.31
C LYS A 68 -5.67 -10.90 25.47
N SER A 69 -5.84 -12.05 26.10
CA SER A 69 -4.98 -12.48 27.21
C SER A 69 -3.53 -12.68 26.78
N PHE A 70 -3.30 -13.14 25.55
CA PHE A 70 -1.97 -13.31 25.00
C PHE A 70 -1.28 -11.96 24.79
N ILE A 71 -1.95 -11.00 24.15
CA ILE A 71 -1.41 -9.64 23.94
C ILE A 71 -1.12 -8.95 25.27
N ASP A 72 -2.00 -9.08 26.26
CA ASP A 72 -1.82 -8.49 27.59
C ASP A 72 -0.62 -9.12 28.36
N SER A 73 -0.09 -10.26 27.91
CA SER A 73 1.03 -10.98 28.53
C SER A 73 2.40 -10.75 27.85
N LEU A 74 2.43 -10.08 26.70
CA LEU A 74 3.65 -9.71 25.96
C LEU A 74 4.30 -8.47 26.57
#